data_AF-A0A957JG22-F1
#
_entry.id   AF-A0A957JG22-F1
#
_cell.length_a   1.000
_cell.length_b   1.000
_cell.length_c   1.000
_cell.angle_alpha   90.00
_cell.angle_beta   90.00
_cell.angle_gamma   90.00
#
_symmetry.space_group_name_H-M   'P 1'
#
loop_
_entity.id
_entity.type
_entity.pdbx_description
1 polymer ?
#
loop_
_entity_poly.entity_id
_entity_poly.type
_entity_poly.pdbx_seq_one_letter_code
_entity_poly.pdbx_strand_id
1 'polypeptide(L)'
;AGILAVWQAFTQVCRGEWETGRIALEQILTTPDLSHFRRNPATAALIRVYSRQGNFARAGELVATYKPSPGPLTRQAVMFCPVIEYAWLSGDEARFAAMIAEYYPKLEAAQADAYAGELAYWQWQAGEPVVNHDWLARPYQLQIAGNWREAADCWLDLGYPYEAARALSHGDQAAKLQALTSLEELGAQPLVDKLRAELRGEGLKQLPRGRRASTLENPFGLTNRQVQILALLTESLSNTEIASRLHLSAKTVGHHVSAILGTLQVASREEAAELARRHPDF
;
A
#
# COMPACT_ATOMS: atom_id res chain seq x y z
N ALA A 1 16.36 19.15 -4.66
CA ALA A 1 15.26 18.92 -3.70
C ALA A 1 15.78 18.80 -2.25
N GLY A 2 15.05 19.36 -1.27
CA GLY A 2 15.35 19.23 0.17
C GLY A 2 14.87 17.89 0.76
N ILE A 3 15.24 17.58 2.00
CA ILE A 3 14.79 16.34 2.68
C ILE A 3 13.27 16.26 2.82
N LEU A 4 12.59 17.41 2.98
CA LEU A 4 11.14 17.47 3.08
C LEU A 4 10.45 16.91 1.83
N ALA A 5 11.01 17.14 0.64
CA ALA A 5 10.47 16.61 -0.61
C ALA A 5 10.56 15.07 -0.67
N VAL A 6 11.62 14.49 -0.09
CA VAL A 6 11.74 13.01 0.00
C VAL A 6 10.64 12.45 0.89
N TRP A 7 10.42 13.04 2.08
CA TRP A 7 9.39 12.56 3.00
C TRP A 7 7.97 12.82 2.50
N GLN A 8 7.75 13.90 1.75
CA GLN A 8 6.49 14.15 1.07
C GLN A 8 6.21 13.05 0.05
N ALA A 9 7.17 12.76 -0.84
CA ALA A 9 7.02 11.70 -1.84
C ALA A 9 6.90 10.30 -1.21
N PHE A 10 7.62 10.03 -0.12
CA PHE A 10 7.46 8.82 0.68
C PHE A 10 6.03 8.70 1.24
N THR A 11 5.49 9.80 1.77
CA THR A 11 4.12 9.83 2.32
C THR A 11 3.09 9.58 1.23
N GLN A 12 3.28 10.11 0.02
CA GLN A 12 2.45 9.82 -1.14
C GLN A 12 2.43 8.31 -1.45
N VAL A 13 3.59 7.66 -1.45
CA VAL A 13 3.68 6.19 -1.63
C VAL A 13 2.88 5.44 -0.55
N CYS A 14 3.02 5.82 0.73
CA CYS A 14 2.25 5.21 1.82
C CYS A 14 0.74 5.45 1.68
N ARG A 15 0.32 6.58 1.12
CA ARG A 15 -1.09 6.92 0.89
C ARG A 15 -1.72 6.24 -0.32
N GLY A 16 -0.97 5.45 -1.07
CA GLY A 16 -1.45 4.82 -2.31
C GLY A 16 -1.35 5.72 -3.55
N GLU A 17 -0.80 6.94 -3.43
CA GLU A 17 -0.51 7.85 -4.54
C GLU A 17 0.78 7.44 -5.26
N TRP A 18 0.84 6.17 -5.70
CA TRP A 18 2.07 5.51 -6.13
C TRP A 18 2.73 6.15 -7.34
N GLU A 19 1.94 6.58 -8.32
CA GLU A 19 2.48 7.21 -9.53
C GLU A 19 3.11 8.56 -9.22
N THR A 20 2.39 9.43 -8.51
CA THR A 20 2.88 10.76 -8.12
C THR A 20 4.13 10.65 -7.23
N GLY A 21 4.09 9.78 -6.22
CA GLY A 21 5.23 9.54 -5.33
C GLY A 21 6.44 8.98 -6.09
N ARG A 22 6.24 8.01 -6.98
CA ARG A 22 7.29 7.40 -7.79
C ARG A 22 7.96 8.42 -8.70
N ILE A 23 7.20 9.21 -9.46
CA ILE A 23 7.73 10.26 -10.35
C ILE A 23 8.57 11.25 -9.55
N ALA A 24 8.06 11.73 -8.40
CA ALA A 24 8.78 12.68 -7.56
C ALA A 24 10.10 12.08 -7.03
N LEU A 25 10.09 10.81 -6.60
CA LEU A 25 11.28 10.12 -6.11
C LEU A 25 12.32 9.90 -7.21
N GLU A 26 11.90 9.49 -8.41
CA GLU A 26 12.78 9.34 -9.57
C GLU A 26 13.46 10.67 -9.92
N GLN A 27 12.69 11.77 -9.96
CA GLN A 27 13.22 13.12 -10.18
C GLN A 27 14.20 13.55 -9.08
N ILE A 28 13.94 13.19 -7.81
CA ILE A 28 14.88 13.47 -6.74
C ILE A 28 16.21 12.74 -6.98
N LEU A 29 16.16 11.48 -7.39
CA LEU A 29 17.36 10.65 -7.59
C LEU A 29 18.23 11.06 -8.78
N THR A 30 17.70 11.84 -9.74
CA THR A 30 18.49 12.44 -10.83
C THR A 30 19.29 13.66 -10.39
N THR A 31 19.06 14.20 -9.18
CA THR A 31 19.80 15.35 -8.67
C THR A 31 21.30 14.99 -8.51
N PRO A 32 22.23 15.75 -9.13
CA PRO A 32 23.67 15.55 -8.94
C PRO A 32 24.07 15.70 -7.46
N ASP A 33 25.09 14.94 -7.04
CA ASP A 33 25.66 15.00 -5.68
C ASP A 33 24.64 14.84 -4.53
N LEU A 34 23.55 14.10 -4.78
CA LEU A 34 22.54 13.82 -3.78
C LEU A 34 23.13 13.02 -2.61
N SER A 35 23.15 13.64 -1.43
CA SER A 35 23.68 13.03 -0.21
C SER A 35 22.98 11.71 0.15
N HIS A 36 23.71 10.77 0.76
CA HIS A 36 23.17 9.48 1.22
C HIS A 36 21.93 9.63 2.12
N PHE A 37 21.91 10.68 2.96
CA PHE A 37 20.78 10.97 3.83
C PHE A 37 19.46 11.18 3.07
N ARG A 38 19.51 11.70 1.84
CA ARG A 38 18.34 11.90 0.97
C ARG A 38 18.16 10.76 -0.03
N ARG A 39 19.27 10.28 -0.61
CA ARG A 39 19.28 9.19 -1.59
C ARG A 39 18.68 7.93 -1.02
N ASN A 40 19.12 7.52 0.17
CA ASN A 40 18.74 6.23 0.71
C ASN A 40 17.22 6.14 0.97
N PRO A 41 16.54 7.05 1.71
CA PRO A 41 15.10 6.95 1.92
C PRO A 41 14.30 7.05 0.61
N ALA A 42 14.80 7.83 -0.37
CA ALA A 42 14.18 7.90 -1.68
C ALA A 42 14.27 6.56 -2.44
N THR A 43 15.45 5.92 -2.42
CA THR A 43 15.64 4.58 -3.00
C THR A 43 14.79 3.52 -2.29
N ALA A 44 14.70 3.57 -0.96
CA ALA A 44 13.88 2.64 -0.17
C ALA A 44 12.39 2.72 -0.57
N ALA A 45 11.86 3.94 -0.73
CA ALA A 45 10.50 4.17 -1.19
C ALA A 45 10.26 3.66 -2.63
N LEU A 46 11.24 3.85 -3.52
CA LEU A 46 11.16 3.31 -4.88
C LEU A 46 11.19 1.78 -4.91
N ILE A 47 12.05 1.15 -4.11
CA ILE A 47 12.05 -0.31 -3.95
C ILE A 47 10.66 -0.78 -3.54
N ARG A 48 10.06 -0.14 -2.52
CA ARG A 48 8.70 -0.46 -2.05
C ARG A 48 7.65 -0.34 -3.15
N VAL A 49 7.55 0.81 -3.82
CA VAL A 49 6.50 1.03 -4.82
C VAL A 49 6.65 0.10 -6.02
N TYR A 50 7.86 -0.08 -6.55
CA TYR A 50 8.08 -0.99 -7.67
C TYR A 50 7.81 -2.45 -7.29
N SER A 51 8.19 -2.87 -6.08
CA SER A 51 7.89 -4.22 -5.59
C SER A 51 6.40 -4.45 -5.45
N ARG A 52 5.65 -3.47 -4.90
CA ARG A 52 4.19 -3.56 -4.76
C ARG A 52 3.47 -3.53 -6.11
N GLN A 53 4.00 -2.85 -7.11
CA GLN A 53 3.48 -2.85 -8.48
C GLN A 53 3.88 -4.09 -9.30
N GLY A 54 4.78 -4.93 -8.78
CA GLY A 54 5.30 -6.11 -9.48
C GLY A 54 6.39 -5.83 -10.50
N ASN A 55 6.95 -4.62 -10.54
CA ASN A 55 8.13 -4.30 -11.35
C ASN A 55 9.42 -4.77 -10.64
N PHE A 56 9.55 -6.09 -10.50
CA PHE A 56 10.68 -6.70 -9.79
C PHE A 56 12.02 -6.49 -10.48
N ALA A 57 12.05 -6.32 -11.80
CA ALA A 57 13.27 -5.97 -12.53
C ALA A 57 13.84 -4.64 -12.02
N ARG A 58 13.01 -3.60 -12.01
CA ARG A 58 13.44 -2.28 -11.54
C ARG A 58 13.70 -2.23 -10.04
N ALA A 59 12.86 -2.90 -9.24
CA ALA A 59 13.11 -3.03 -7.81
C ALA A 59 14.44 -3.75 -7.54
N GLY A 60 14.74 -4.82 -8.29
CA GLY A 60 15.97 -5.60 -8.18
C GLY A 60 17.23 -4.81 -8.49
N GLU A 61 17.21 -3.95 -9.52
CA GLU A 61 18.31 -3.02 -9.84
C GLU A 61 18.61 -2.08 -8.66
N LEU A 62 17.55 -1.53 -8.05
CA LEU A 62 17.70 -0.66 -6.88
C LEU A 62 18.23 -1.45 -5.68
N VAL A 63 17.65 -2.62 -5.38
CA VAL A 63 18.09 -3.47 -4.27
C VAL A 63 19.56 -3.88 -4.42
N ALA A 64 20.03 -4.22 -5.62
CA ALA A 64 21.42 -4.63 -5.86
C ALA A 64 22.45 -3.54 -5.54
N THR A 65 22.05 -2.26 -5.67
CA THR A 65 22.91 -1.10 -5.40
C THR A 65 22.64 -0.45 -4.06
N TYR A 66 21.60 -0.89 -3.37
CA TYR A 66 21.11 -0.25 -2.16
C TYR A 66 22.01 -0.55 -0.96
N LYS A 67 22.64 0.52 -0.45
CA LYS A 67 23.52 0.48 0.73
C LYS A 67 22.95 1.38 1.83
N PRO A 68 22.11 0.81 2.72
CA PRO A 68 21.57 1.55 3.85
C PRO A 68 22.69 2.06 4.74
N SER A 69 22.54 3.31 5.19
CA SER A 69 23.59 3.95 6.00
C SER A 69 23.62 3.33 7.39
N PRO A 70 24.82 3.10 7.97
CA PRO A 70 24.92 2.77 9.39
C PRO A 70 24.32 3.91 10.23
N GLY A 71 23.70 3.56 11.35
CA GLY A 71 23.00 4.50 12.23
C GLY A 71 22.10 3.79 13.25
N PRO A 72 21.31 4.53 14.05
CA PRO A 72 20.36 3.92 14.96
C PRO A 72 19.36 3.01 14.23
N LEU A 73 18.97 1.89 14.85
CA LEU A 73 18.09 0.91 14.23
C LEU A 73 16.74 1.48 13.78
N THR A 74 16.24 2.50 14.47
CA THR A 74 15.03 3.24 14.09
C THR A 74 15.14 3.84 12.69
N ARG A 75 16.30 4.42 12.37
CA ARG A 75 16.60 4.96 11.03
C ARG A 75 16.90 3.84 10.04
N GLN A 76 17.40 2.69 10.49
CA GLN A 76 17.67 1.55 9.63
C GLN A 76 16.38 0.81 9.23
N ALA A 77 15.40 0.64 10.11
CA ALA A 77 14.19 -0.13 9.84
C ALA A 77 13.40 0.38 8.63
N VAL A 78 13.19 1.70 8.54
CA VAL A 78 12.56 2.38 7.38
C VAL A 78 13.28 2.07 6.06
N MET A 79 14.56 1.70 6.16
CA MET A 79 15.48 1.55 5.06
C MET A 79 15.59 0.10 4.60
N PHE A 80 15.51 -0.88 5.51
CA PHE A 80 15.62 -2.30 5.17
C PHE A 80 14.27 -3.00 4.95
N CYS A 81 13.19 -2.56 5.60
CA CYS A 81 11.88 -3.20 5.44
C CYS A 81 11.37 -3.24 3.99
N PRO A 82 11.61 -2.22 3.14
CA PRO A 82 11.30 -2.32 1.70
C PRO A 82 12.05 -3.45 0.97
N VAL A 83 13.27 -3.78 1.40
CA VAL A 83 14.06 -4.89 0.82
C VAL A 83 13.51 -6.24 1.28
N ILE A 84 13.06 -6.32 2.53
CA ILE A 84 12.36 -7.50 3.07
C ILE A 84 11.05 -7.72 2.32
N GLU A 85 10.25 -6.65 2.16
CA GLU A 85 9.00 -6.67 1.39
C GLU A 85 9.23 -7.08 -0.06
N TYR A 86 10.29 -6.56 -0.71
CA TYR A 86 10.72 -7.00 -2.05
C TYR A 86 10.99 -8.51 -2.09
N ALA A 87 11.77 -9.03 -1.13
CA ALA A 87 12.13 -10.45 -1.10
C ALA A 87 10.89 -11.32 -0.94
N TRP A 88 9.99 -10.95 -0.04
CA TRP A 88 8.73 -11.64 0.19
C TRP A 88 7.80 -11.60 -1.03
N LEU A 89 7.59 -10.43 -1.62
CA LEU A 89 6.70 -10.27 -2.78
C LEU A 89 7.24 -11.00 -4.02
N SER A 90 8.55 -10.95 -4.25
CA SER A 90 9.22 -11.63 -5.38
C SER A 90 9.37 -13.14 -5.20
N GLY A 91 9.21 -13.65 -3.98
CA GLY A 91 9.42 -15.08 -3.68
C GLY A 91 10.88 -15.47 -3.48
N ASP A 92 11.78 -14.51 -3.23
CA ASP A 92 13.16 -14.76 -2.83
C ASP A 92 13.20 -15.14 -1.33
N GLU A 93 12.77 -16.36 -1.04
CA GLU A 93 12.68 -16.90 0.33
C GLU A 93 14.01 -16.88 1.07
N ALA A 94 15.11 -17.17 0.36
CA ALA A 94 16.46 -17.17 0.93
C ALA A 94 16.85 -15.77 1.43
N ARG A 95 16.61 -14.73 0.63
CA ARG A 95 16.87 -13.34 1.05
C ARG A 95 15.92 -12.91 2.15
N PHE A 96 14.65 -13.26 2.05
CA PHE A 96 13.65 -12.93 3.07
C PHE A 96 14.09 -13.48 4.44
N ALA A 97 14.39 -14.77 4.53
CA ALA A 97 14.86 -15.42 5.76
C ALA A 97 16.18 -14.82 6.26
N ALA A 98 17.16 -14.61 5.38
CA ALA A 98 18.46 -14.05 5.76
C ALA A 98 18.35 -12.64 6.35
N MET A 99 17.51 -11.78 5.76
CA MET A 99 17.29 -10.43 6.26
C MET A 99 16.59 -10.45 7.63
N ILE A 100 15.60 -11.30 7.81
CA ILE A 100 14.90 -11.42 9.10
C ILE A 100 15.85 -11.88 10.20
N ALA A 101 16.61 -12.94 9.96
CA ALA A 101 17.63 -13.44 10.89
C ALA A 101 18.71 -12.41 11.21
N GLU A 102 19.05 -11.54 10.25
CA GLU A 102 20.03 -10.48 10.47
C GLU A 102 19.49 -9.32 11.33
N TYR A 103 18.27 -8.83 11.05
CA TYR A 103 17.81 -7.55 11.59
C TYR A 103 16.90 -7.69 12.81
N TYR A 104 16.11 -8.75 12.92
CA TYR A 104 15.16 -8.89 14.05
C TYR A 104 15.86 -8.98 15.42
N PRO A 105 16.96 -9.75 15.60
CA PRO A 105 17.67 -9.78 16.89
C PRO A 105 18.24 -8.42 17.31
N LYS A 106 18.61 -7.58 16.33
CA LYS A 106 19.12 -6.22 16.59
C LYS A 106 18.00 -5.35 17.16
N LEU A 107 16.76 -5.52 16.70
CA LEU A 107 15.59 -4.81 17.19
C LEU A 107 15.27 -5.15 18.64
N GLU A 108 15.31 -6.43 19.02
CA GLU A 108 15.08 -6.87 20.41
C GLU A 108 16.13 -6.30 21.37
N ALA A 109 17.41 -6.31 20.95
CA ALA A 109 18.49 -5.75 21.75
C ALA A 109 18.38 -4.23 21.97
N ALA A 110 17.76 -3.51 21.04
CA ALA A 110 17.69 -2.05 21.07
C ALA A 110 16.44 -1.49 21.77
N GLN A 111 15.45 -2.32 22.11
CA GLN A 111 14.15 -1.89 22.65
C GLN A 111 13.56 -0.71 21.86
N ALA A 112 13.72 -0.73 20.54
CA ALA A 112 13.59 0.45 19.70
C ALA A 112 12.12 0.81 19.42
N ASP A 113 11.88 2.13 19.39
CA ASP A 113 10.63 2.86 19.12
C ASP A 113 9.86 2.42 17.84
N ALA A 114 8.63 2.94 17.67
CA ALA A 114 7.54 2.62 16.72
C ALA A 114 7.90 2.10 15.31
N TYR A 115 9.07 2.44 14.76
CA TYR A 115 9.61 1.95 13.48
C TYR A 115 9.97 0.47 13.48
N ALA A 116 10.07 -0.15 14.64
CA ALA A 116 10.28 -1.58 14.83
C ALA A 116 9.02 -2.43 14.52
N GLY A 117 7.83 -1.82 14.48
CA GLY A 117 6.57 -2.51 14.18
C GLY A 117 6.57 -3.28 12.86
N GLU A 118 7.15 -2.70 11.80
CA GLU A 118 7.17 -3.36 10.49
C GLU A 118 8.10 -4.57 10.47
N LEU A 119 9.25 -4.51 11.15
CA LEU A 119 10.18 -5.63 11.20
C LEU A 119 9.61 -6.78 12.06
N ALA A 120 8.93 -6.47 13.17
CA ALA A 120 8.19 -7.46 13.94
C ALA A 120 7.06 -8.12 13.12
N TYR A 121 6.36 -7.33 12.31
CA TYR A 121 5.39 -7.86 11.34
C TYR A 121 6.05 -8.85 10.36
N TRP A 122 7.22 -8.53 9.82
CA TRP A 122 7.89 -9.43 8.89
C TRP A 122 8.42 -10.72 9.56
N GLN A 123 8.88 -10.66 10.81
CA GLN A 123 9.21 -11.84 11.62
C GLN A 123 7.96 -12.73 11.82
N TRP A 124 6.81 -12.11 12.16
CA TRP A 124 5.54 -12.82 12.30
C TRP A 124 5.08 -13.47 10.98
N GLN A 125 5.25 -12.76 9.86
CA GLN A 125 4.98 -13.30 8.52
C GLN A 125 5.89 -14.44 8.12
N ALA A 126 7.11 -14.51 8.66
CA ALA A 126 8.01 -15.65 8.47
C ALA A 126 7.55 -16.91 9.22
N GLY A 127 6.50 -16.81 10.06
CA GLY A 127 6.06 -17.89 10.94
C GLY A 127 6.94 -18.06 12.18
N GLU A 128 7.82 -17.11 12.43
CA GLU A 128 8.73 -17.13 13.56
C GLU A 128 8.10 -16.49 14.81
N PRO A 129 8.55 -16.87 16.03
CA PRO A 129 8.07 -16.24 17.25
C PRO A 129 8.32 -14.73 17.27
N VAL A 130 7.32 -13.97 17.72
CA VAL A 130 7.37 -12.51 17.91
C VAL A 130 6.81 -12.14 19.27
N VAL A 131 7.52 -11.28 19.99
CA VAL A 131 7.00 -10.65 21.20
C VAL A 131 6.20 -9.41 20.82
N ASN A 132 4.91 -9.40 21.15
CA ASN A 132 4.04 -8.26 20.87
C ASN A 132 4.21 -7.18 21.95
N HIS A 133 5.21 -6.32 21.77
CA HIS A 133 5.54 -5.26 22.73
C HIS A 133 4.59 -4.05 22.64
N ASP A 134 4.34 -3.41 23.79
CA ASP A 134 3.49 -2.21 23.91
C ASP A 134 4.01 -0.99 23.10
N TRP A 135 5.32 -0.94 22.82
CA TRP A 135 5.95 0.13 22.05
C TRP A 135 5.86 -0.06 20.53
N LEU A 136 5.40 -1.21 20.04
CA LEU A 136 5.10 -1.40 18.61
C LEU A 136 3.95 -0.45 18.22
N ALA A 137 3.94 0.07 16.99
CA ALA A 137 2.78 0.88 16.58
C ALA A 137 1.49 0.03 16.61
N ARG A 138 0.40 0.61 17.13
CA ARG A 138 -0.88 -0.08 17.39
C ARG A 138 -1.39 -0.97 16.25
N PRO A 139 -1.36 -0.55 14.96
CA PRO A 139 -1.82 -1.41 13.87
C PRO A 139 -1.04 -2.72 13.75
N TYR A 140 0.28 -2.71 14.00
CA TYR A 140 1.09 -3.92 13.98
C TYR A 140 0.80 -4.82 15.17
N GLN A 141 0.61 -4.26 16.38
CA GLN A 141 0.22 -5.04 17.56
C GLN A 141 -1.08 -5.81 17.31
N LEU A 142 -2.08 -5.11 16.76
CA LEU A 142 -3.38 -5.68 16.44
C LEU A 142 -3.25 -6.81 15.41
N GLN A 143 -2.47 -6.57 14.35
CA GLN A 143 -2.28 -7.55 13.29
C GLN A 143 -1.56 -8.81 13.77
N ILE A 144 -0.48 -8.67 14.54
CA ILE A 144 0.27 -9.80 15.14
C ILE A 144 -0.62 -10.58 16.12
N ALA A 145 -1.52 -9.91 16.83
CA ALA A 145 -2.49 -10.55 17.73
C ALA A 145 -3.69 -11.21 17.02
N GLY A 146 -3.79 -11.10 15.68
CA GLY A 146 -4.91 -11.64 14.91
C GLY A 146 -6.15 -10.73 14.83
N ASN A 147 -6.09 -9.51 15.37
CA ASN A 147 -7.18 -8.52 15.33
C ASN A 147 -7.15 -7.73 14.01
N TRP A 148 -7.24 -8.46 12.89
CA TRP A 148 -7.05 -7.93 11.53
C TRP A 148 -8.02 -6.80 11.16
N ARG A 149 -9.27 -6.82 11.66
CA ARG A 149 -10.28 -5.80 11.33
C ARG A 149 -9.93 -4.45 11.94
N GLU A 150 -9.63 -4.44 13.24
CA GLU A 150 -9.19 -3.23 13.95
C GLU A 150 -7.85 -2.72 13.41
N ALA A 151 -6.94 -3.62 13.04
CA ALA A 151 -5.68 -3.24 12.40
C ALA A 151 -5.94 -2.51 11.07
N ALA A 152 -6.84 -3.04 10.24
CA ALA A 152 -7.22 -2.42 8.97
C ALA A 152 -7.85 -1.04 9.17
N ASP A 153 -8.75 -0.89 10.14
CA ASP A 153 -9.38 0.40 10.46
C ASP A 153 -8.34 1.44 10.88
N CYS A 154 -7.39 1.06 11.73
CA CYS A 154 -6.29 1.93 12.15
C CYS A 154 -5.41 2.35 10.96
N TRP A 155 -5.08 1.43 10.04
CA TRP A 155 -4.33 1.78 8.83
C TRP A 155 -5.11 2.73 7.91
N LEU A 156 -6.42 2.54 7.79
CA LEU A 156 -7.28 3.46 7.03
C LEU A 156 -7.37 4.84 7.68
N ASP A 157 -7.38 4.94 9.02
CA ASP A 157 -7.36 6.24 9.74
C ASP A 157 -6.04 7.00 9.49
N LEU A 158 -4.93 6.28 9.35
CA LEU A 158 -3.64 6.84 8.95
C LEU A 158 -3.56 7.17 7.44
N GLY A 159 -4.57 6.76 6.67
CA GLY A 159 -4.63 6.94 5.22
C GLY A 159 -3.69 6.01 4.46
N TYR A 160 -3.38 4.82 4.97
CA TYR A 160 -2.46 3.84 4.38
C TYR A 160 -3.24 2.62 3.82
N PRO A 161 -3.78 2.72 2.59
CA PRO A 161 -4.73 1.75 2.06
C PRO A 161 -4.10 0.39 1.75
N TYR A 162 -2.82 0.33 1.37
CA TYR A 162 -2.13 -0.93 1.11
C TYR A 162 -1.97 -1.75 2.39
N GLU A 163 -1.56 -1.09 3.47
CA GLU A 163 -1.36 -1.68 4.79
C GLU A 163 -2.70 -2.16 5.37
N ALA A 164 -3.78 -1.40 5.16
CA ALA A 164 -5.14 -1.81 5.52
C ALA A 164 -5.58 -3.07 4.76
N ALA A 165 -5.36 -3.10 3.44
CA ALA A 165 -5.70 -4.28 2.63
C ALA A 165 -4.86 -5.51 3.02
N ARG A 166 -3.59 -5.30 3.38
CA ARG A 166 -2.71 -6.35 3.93
C ARG A 166 -3.14 -6.83 5.31
N ALA A 167 -3.77 -5.98 6.14
CA ALA A 167 -4.40 -6.44 7.37
C ALA A 167 -5.62 -7.32 7.07
N LEU A 168 -6.52 -6.86 6.18
CA LEU A 168 -7.71 -7.62 5.76
C LEU A 168 -7.37 -8.96 5.10
N SER A 169 -6.22 -9.10 4.43
CA SER A 169 -5.80 -10.38 3.81
C SER A 169 -5.57 -11.51 4.83
N HIS A 170 -5.42 -11.19 6.11
CA HIS A 170 -5.31 -12.17 7.21
C HIS A 170 -6.65 -12.52 7.86
N GLY A 171 -7.75 -11.94 7.36
CA GLY A 171 -9.08 -12.13 7.92
C GLY A 171 -9.84 -13.32 7.37
N ASP A 172 -11.16 -13.29 7.58
CA ASP A 172 -12.08 -14.25 6.98
C ASP A 172 -12.17 -14.09 5.45
N GLN A 173 -12.88 -15.01 4.79
CA GLN A 173 -13.04 -14.98 3.35
C GLN A 173 -13.61 -13.64 2.82
N ALA A 174 -14.56 -13.03 3.53
CA ALA A 174 -15.15 -11.76 3.12
C ALA A 174 -14.12 -10.62 3.17
N ALA A 175 -13.31 -10.59 4.23
CA ALA A 175 -12.19 -9.66 4.37
C ALA A 175 -11.12 -9.85 3.29
N LYS A 176 -10.78 -11.10 2.94
CA LYS A 176 -9.84 -11.40 1.85
C LYS A 176 -10.37 -10.92 0.49
N LEU A 177 -11.66 -11.06 0.22
CA LEU A 177 -12.27 -10.53 -1.01
C LEU A 177 -12.28 -8.99 -1.05
N GLN A 178 -12.52 -8.34 0.09
CA GLN A 178 -12.38 -6.89 0.22
C GLN A 178 -10.93 -6.44 -0.01
N ALA A 179 -9.96 -7.14 0.57
CA ALA A 179 -8.54 -6.90 0.37
C ALA A 179 -8.15 -7.01 -1.12
N LEU A 180 -8.61 -8.05 -1.82
CA LEU A 180 -8.39 -8.20 -3.26
C LEU A 180 -8.86 -6.98 -4.04
N THR A 181 -10.06 -6.49 -3.74
CA THR A 181 -10.62 -5.31 -4.42
C THR A 181 -9.74 -4.08 -4.22
N SER A 182 -9.37 -3.77 -2.97
CA SER A 182 -8.52 -2.61 -2.66
C SER A 182 -7.11 -2.74 -3.24
N LEU A 183 -6.54 -3.94 -3.24
CA LEU A 183 -5.21 -4.20 -3.81
C LEU A 183 -5.21 -4.05 -5.34
N GLU A 184 -6.27 -4.50 -6.02
CA GLU A 184 -6.43 -4.33 -7.46
C GLU A 184 -6.55 -2.86 -7.86
N GLU A 185 -7.31 -2.08 -7.07
CA GLU A 185 -7.46 -0.64 -7.28
C GLU A 185 -6.14 0.13 -7.11
N LEU A 186 -5.27 -0.34 -6.20
CA LEU A 186 -3.93 0.20 -6.02
C LEU A 186 -2.93 -0.24 -7.12
N GLY A 187 -3.25 -1.30 -7.88
CA GLY A 187 -2.30 -1.94 -8.80
C GLY A 187 -1.27 -2.83 -8.09
N ALA A 188 -1.62 -3.37 -6.92
CA ALA A 188 -0.77 -4.16 -6.03
C ALA A 188 -0.60 -5.63 -6.47
N GLN A 189 -0.28 -5.86 -7.75
CA GLN A 189 -0.44 -7.15 -8.42
C GLN A 189 0.20 -8.35 -7.70
N PRO A 190 1.43 -8.27 -7.14
CA PRO A 190 2.03 -9.42 -6.47
C PRO A 190 1.31 -9.89 -5.21
N LEU A 191 0.73 -8.97 -4.43
CA LEU A 191 -0.07 -9.35 -3.26
C LEU A 191 -1.44 -9.88 -3.68
N VAL A 192 -2.02 -9.35 -4.76
CA VAL A 192 -3.23 -9.90 -5.39
C VAL A 192 -2.99 -11.36 -5.80
N ASP A 193 -1.86 -11.65 -6.46
CA ASP A 193 -1.55 -12.99 -6.94
C ASP A 193 -1.32 -13.98 -5.81
N LYS A 194 -0.60 -13.56 -4.75
CA LYS A 194 -0.43 -14.35 -3.52
C LYS A 194 -1.78 -14.66 -2.86
N LEU A 195 -2.61 -13.65 -2.64
CA LEU A 195 -3.91 -13.82 -1.98
C LEU A 195 -4.88 -14.68 -2.81
N ARG A 196 -4.85 -14.56 -4.14
CA ARG A 196 -5.62 -15.46 -5.02
C ARG A 196 -5.12 -16.89 -4.96
N ALA A 197 -3.81 -17.12 -4.86
CA ALA A 197 -3.27 -18.46 -4.71
C ALA A 197 -3.71 -19.10 -3.39
N GLU A 198 -3.66 -18.35 -2.30
CA GLU A 198 -4.13 -18.76 -0.97
C GLU A 198 -5.61 -19.14 -0.99
N LEU A 199 -6.49 -18.24 -1.47
CA LEU A 199 -7.93 -18.48 -1.54
C LEU A 199 -8.30 -19.69 -2.44
N ARG A 200 -7.54 -19.93 -3.51
CA ARG A 200 -7.70 -21.16 -4.32
C ARG A 200 -7.32 -22.42 -3.52
N GLY A 201 -6.26 -22.34 -2.72
CA GLY A 201 -5.85 -23.41 -1.80
C GLY A 201 -6.91 -23.72 -0.73
N GLU A 202 -7.66 -22.71 -0.29
CA GLU A 202 -8.80 -22.83 0.63
C GLU A 202 -10.08 -23.41 -0.02
N GLY A 203 -10.05 -23.72 -1.33
CA GLY A 203 -11.14 -24.39 -2.02
C GLY A 203 -12.09 -23.47 -2.79
N LEU A 204 -11.80 -22.17 -2.90
CA LEU A 204 -12.58 -21.25 -3.73
C LEU A 204 -12.23 -21.44 -5.20
N LYS A 205 -12.99 -22.33 -5.85
CA LYS A 205 -12.83 -22.69 -7.28
C LYS A 205 -13.15 -21.53 -8.23
N GLN A 206 -13.98 -20.58 -7.81
CA GLN A 206 -14.32 -19.37 -8.57
C GLN A 206 -14.11 -18.14 -7.70
N LEU A 207 -12.91 -17.60 -7.76
CA LEU A 207 -12.70 -16.23 -7.28
C LEU A 207 -13.29 -15.28 -8.30
N PRO A 208 -13.90 -14.15 -7.86
CA PRO A 208 -14.16 -13.05 -8.76
C PRO A 208 -12.88 -12.81 -9.56
N ARG A 209 -12.95 -12.95 -10.88
CA ARG A 209 -11.83 -12.60 -11.75
C ARG A 209 -11.62 -11.12 -11.54
N GLY A 210 -10.69 -10.80 -10.65
CA GLY A 210 -10.48 -9.43 -10.28
C GLY A 210 -10.05 -8.63 -11.49
N ARG A 211 -10.50 -7.39 -11.48
CA ARG A 211 -10.70 -6.59 -12.67
C ARG A 211 -9.33 -6.31 -13.27
N ARG A 212 -9.04 -7.02 -14.35
CA ARG A 212 -7.89 -6.79 -15.22
C ARG A 212 -7.84 -5.28 -15.48
N ALA A 213 -6.64 -4.69 -15.43
CA ALA A 213 -6.38 -3.29 -15.82
C ALA A 213 -6.84 -2.95 -17.27
N SER A 214 -7.45 -3.91 -17.99
CA SER A 214 -8.11 -3.75 -19.27
C SER A 214 -9.52 -3.13 -19.18
N THR A 215 -9.81 -2.29 -18.19
CA THR A 215 -11.00 -1.41 -18.27
C THR A 215 -10.68 -0.01 -17.76
N LEU A 216 -9.58 0.55 -18.29
CA LEU A 216 -9.49 1.98 -18.60
C LEU A 216 -10.27 2.26 -19.90
N GLU A 217 -11.51 1.78 -20.01
CA GLU A 217 -12.33 1.95 -21.23
C GLU A 217 -13.13 3.26 -21.23
N ASN A 218 -13.00 4.09 -20.20
CA ASN A 218 -13.56 5.43 -20.22
C ASN A 218 -12.44 6.44 -20.63
N PRO A 219 -12.70 7.34 -21.61
CA PRO A 219 -11.78 8.42 -22.01
C PRO A 219 -11.23 9.30 -20.88
N PHE A 220 -11.80 9.22 -19.68
CA PHE A 220 -11.41 9.98 -18.49
C PHE A 220 -10.51 9.21 -17.51
N GLY A 221 -10.07 7.99 -17.84
CA GLY A 221 -9.09 7.25 -17.04
C GLY A 221 -9.60 6.75 -15.68
N LEU A 222 -10.92 6.71 -15.49
CA LEU A 222 -11.58 6.21 -14.30
C LEU A 222 -11.78 4.69 -14.38
N THR A 223 -11.69 4.01 -13.25
CA THR A 223 -12.13 2.61 -13.14
C THR A 223 -13.65 2.53 -13.15
N ASN A 224 -14.27 1.44 -13.62
CA ASN A 224 -15.76 1.32 -13.54
C ASN A 224 -16.31 1.46 -12.11
N ARG A 225 -15.50 1.25 -11.06
CA ARG A 225 -15.96 1.49 -9.67
C ARG A 225 -16.05 2.98 -9.40
N GLN A 226 -15.05 3.74 -9.85
CA GLN A 226 -15.06 5.19 -9.83
C GLN A 226 -16.17 5.75 -10.71
N VAL A 227 -16.44 5.17 -11.89
CA VAL A 227 -17.58 5.55 -12.75
C VAL A 227 -18.92 5.29 -12.04
N GLN A 228 -19.11 4.13 -11.40
CA GLN A 228 -20.31 3.84 -10.60
C GLN A 228 -20.51 4.86 -9.48
N ILE A 229 -19.43 5.19 -8.76
CA ILE A 229 -19.49 6.19 -7.69
C ILE A 229 -19.78 7.58 -8.26
N LEU A 230 -19.12 7.96 -9.36
CA LEU A 230 -19.34 9.21 -10.07
C LEU A 230 -20.78 9.36 -10.57
N ALA A 231 -21.38 8.29 -11.10
CA ALA A 231 -22.78 8.25 -11.48
C ALA A 231 -23.69 8.51 -10.27
N LEU A 232 -23.44 7.85 -9.13
CA LEU A 232 -24.19 8.11 -7.90
C LEU A 232 -23.94 9.50 -7.30
N LEU A 233 -22.78 10.13 -7.58
CA LEU A 233 -22.55 11.54 -7.23
C LEU A 233 -23.45 12.47 -8.05
N THR A 234 -23.80 12.11 -9.29
CA THR A 234 -24.75 12.91 -10.11
C THR A 234 -26.16 12.93 -9.53
N GLU A 235 -26.53 11.90 -8.76
CA GLU A 235 -27.79 11.81 -8.00
C GLU A 235 -27.73 12.56 -6.66
N SER A 236 -26.63 13.29 -6.37
CA SER A 236 -26.42 14.04 -5.12
C SER A 236 -26.44 13.18 -3.84
N LEU A 237 -26.15 11.88 -3.95
CA LEU A 237 -26.14 10.96 -2.81
C LEU A 237 -24.93 11.18 -1.90
N SER A 238 -25.15 11.13 -0.59
CA SER A 238 -24.07 11.19 0.40
C SER A 238 -23.17 9.95 0.35
N ASN A 239 -21.96 10.06 0.92
CA ASN A 239 -21.04 8.92 0.97
C ASN A 239 -21.64 7.72 1.72
N THR A 240 -22.49 7.97 2.72
CA THR A 240 -23.21 6.93 3.47
C THR A 240 -24.25 6.22 2.60
N GLU A 241 -25.00 6.96 1.80
CA GLU A 241 -26.03 6.38 0.92
C GLU A 241 -25.40 5.61 -0.25
N ILE A 242 -24.32 6.14 -0.82
CA ILE A 242 -23.52 5.44 -1.84
C ILE A 242 -22.93 4.17 -1.23
N ALA A 243 -22.41 4.26 -0.01
CA ALA A 243 -21.84 3.12 0.71
C ALA A 243 -22.89 2.02 0.91
N SER A 244 -24.09 2.38 1.35
CA SER A 244 -25.20 1.41 1.48
C SER A 244 -25.58 0.77 0.14
N ARG A 245 -25.69 1.56 -0.94
CA ARG A 245 -26.03 1.04 -2.28
C ARG A 245 -24.97 0.13 -2.87
N LEU A 246 -23.71 0.41 -2.57
CA LEU A 246 -22.56 -0.28 -3.16
C LEU A 246 -21.94 -1.34 -2.23
N HIS A 247 -22.57 -1.58 -1.07
CA HIS A 247 -22.07 -2.46 -0.01
C HIS A 247 -20.62 -2.12 0.43
N LEU A 248 -20.35 -0.83 0.60
CA LEU A 248 -19.07 -0.29 1.08
C LEU A 248 -19.26 0.42 2.42
N SER A 249 -18.16 0.86 3.03
CA SER A 249 -18.21 1.84 4.13
C SER A 249 -18.28 3.28 3.58
N ALA A 250 -18.89 4.20 4.32
CA ALA A 250 -18.93 5.63 3.95
C ALA A 250 -17.51 6.22 3.78
N LYS A 251 -16.54 5.70 4.55
CA LYS A 251 -15.13 6.05 4.48
C LYS A 251 -14.49 5.57 3.17
N THR A 252 -14.74 4.32 2.77
CA THR A 252 -14.27 3.76 1.49
C THR A 252 -14.81 4.58 0.31
N VAL A 253 -16.09 4.96 0.36
CA VAL A 253 -16.65 5.88 -0.65
C VAL A 253 -15.95 7.22 -0.64
N GLY A 254 -15.69 7.81 0.53
CA GLY A 254 -14.93 9.06 0.65
C GLY A 254 -13.56 8.99 -0.03
N HIS A 255 -12.84 7.87 0.12
CA HIS A 255 -11.55 7.66 -0.56
C HIS A 255 -11.71 7.58 -2.08
N HIS A 256 -12.70 6.85 -2.58
CA HIS A 256 -12.98 6.82 -4.01
C HIS A 256 -13.34 8.20 -4.56
N VAL A 257 -14.11 9.00 -3.82
CA VAL A 257 -14.42 10.38 -4.20
C VAL A 257 -13.13 11.18 -4.30
N SER A 258 -12.24 11.14 -3.30
CA SER A 258 -10.94 11.84 -3.38
C SER A 258 -10.10 11.39 -4.58
N ALA A 259 -10.08 10.09 -4.89
CA ALA A 259 -9.38 9.57 -6.06
C ALA A 259 -10.00 10.07 -7.38
N ILE A 260 -11.34 10.08 -7.48
CA ILE A 260 -12.07 10.64 -8.63
C ILE A 260 -11.71 12.11 -8.83
N LEU A 261 -11.71 12.92 -7.76
CA LEU A 261 -11.33 14.34 -7.83
C LEU A 261 -9.90 14.52 -8.35
N GLY A 262 -8.97 13.70 -7.86
CA GLY A 262 -7.58 13.69 -8.31
C GLY A 262 -7.42 13.29 -9.79
N THR A 263 -8.13 12.24 -10.24
CA THR A 263 -8.08 11.78 -11.63
C THR A 263 -8.73 12.79 -12.59
N LEU A 264 -9.85 13.41 -12.20
CA LEU A 264 -10.56 14.41 -13.00
C LEU A 264 -9.99 15.82 -12.87
N GLN A 265 -9.01 16.04 -11.98
CA GLN A 265 -8.40 17.33 -11.68
C GLN A 265 -9.41 18.43 -11.28
N VAL A 266 -10.41 18.05 -10.47
CA VAL A 266 -11.46 18.96 -9.97
C VAL A 266 -11.36 19.14 -8.46
N ALA A 267 -11.85 20.26 -7.94
CA ALA A 267 -11.67 20.65 -6.55
C ALA A 267 -12.80 20.15 -5.63
N SER A 268 -13.96 19.82 -6.19
CA SER A 268 -15.15 19.46 -5.42
C SER A 268 -15.94 18.31 -6.03
N ARG A 269 -16.68 17.60 -5.18
CA ARG A 269 -17.59 16.52 -5.62
C ARG A 269 -18.72 17.07 -6.50
N GLU A 270 -19.11 18.32 -6.28
CA GLU A 270 -20.09 19.05 -7.09
C GLU A 270 -19.53 19.29 -8.50
N GLU A 271 -18.26 19.72 -8.62
CA GLU A 271 -17.59 19.86 -9.92
C GLU A 271 -17.45 18.53 -10.64
N ALA A 272 -17.09 17.45 -9.93
CA ALA A 272 -17.03 16.11 -10.51
C ALA A 272 -18.40 15.66 -11.04
N ALA A 273 -19.48 15.85 -10.26
CA ALA A 273 -20.84 15.52 -10.66
C ALA A 273 -21.32 16.36 -11.86
N GLU A 274 -20.93 17.63 -11.93
CA GLU A 274 -21.26 18.51 -13.06
C GLU A 274 -20.49 18.14 -14.32
N LEU A 275 -19.21 17.80 -14.18
CA LEU A 275 -18.41 17.26 -15.27
C LEU A 275 -19.05 15.96 -15.80
N ALA A 276 -19.48 15.07 -14.90
CA ALA A 276 -20.21 13.85 -15.20
C ALA A 276 -21.48 14.08 -16.02
N ARG A 277 -22.31 15.05 -15.63
CA ARG A 277 -23.54 15.41 -16.37
C ARG A 277 -23.28 15.95 -17.76
N ARG A 278 -22.17 16.67 -17.98
CA ARG A 278 -21.83 17.29 -19.27
C ARG A 278 -21.24 16.33 -20.29
N HIS A 279 -20.77 15.15 -19.88
CA HIS A 279 -20.31 14.10 -20.79
C HIS A 279 -21.01 12.78 -20.49
N PRO A 280 -22.21 12.52 -21.04
CA PRO A 280 -22.99 11.31 -20.77
C PRO A 280 -22.26 9.99 -21.09
N ASP A 281 -21.13 10.05 -21.78
CA ASP A 281 -20.29 8.92 -22.19
C ASP A 281 -19.29 8.45 -21.09
N PHE A 282 -19.49 8.82 -19.81
CA PHE A 282 -18.70 8.29 -18.67
C PHE A 282 -18.93 6.79 -18.43
#